data_AF-A0A317DMF9-F1
#
_entry.id   AF-A0A317DMF9-F1
#
_cell.length_a   1.000
_cell.length_b   1.000
_cell.length_c   1.000
_cell.angle_alpha   90.00
_cell.angle_beta   90.00
_cell.angle_gamma   90.00
#
_symmetry.space_group_name_H-M   'P 1'
#
loop_
_entity.id
_entity.type
_entity.pdbx_description
1 polymer ?
#
loop_
_entity_poly.entity_id
_entity_poly.type
_entity_poly.pdbx_seq_one_letter_code
_entity_poly.pdbx_strand_id
1 'polypeptide(L)'
;MPSLFASYLRVYEPLTAFDRDRQSFWRRYVNEGRAVAPLEGPVRQRTAVIEALGAGWTRLPDLPDEAYVLETDDSLLVCPWNLRIRVAEAALSARDGVPSVLADAFVPPILAGQAKAVVEDWRSGARVLEHGVPRVHEQIATWGVPLRWFVLFEPAERHLVTDPGRRALRYRTEISKARRRSSRALSVLRKSVGEAPITEAVEEAARWLEEFHPRSVVELDYGGLVQLLPDEMLTADDSTELVANGLAGLSRGEAEEASAAYDKLVARWRAVQLLERCN
;
A
#
# COMPACT_ATOMS: atom_id res chain seq x y z
N MET A 1 14.38 13.18 9.54
CA MET A 1 13.99 11.96 10.30
C MET A 1 14.10 10.78 9.35
N PRO A 2 14.56 9.60 9.81
CA PRO A 2 14.60 8.43 8.93
C PRO A 2 13.20 8.14 8.40
N SER A 3 13.13 7.65 7.16
CA SER A 3 11.92 7.13 6.55
C SER A 3 11.28 6.10 7.48
N LEU A 4 9.94 6.07 7.56
CA LEU A 4 9.22 4.98 8.19
C LEU A 4 9.72 3.65 7.59
N PHE A 5 10.09 2.68 8.43
CA PHE A 5 10.46 1.33 8.00
C PHE A 5 9.20 0.58 7.55
N ALA A 6 8.74 0.93 6.36
CA ALA A 6 7.49 0.46 5.79
C ALA A 6 7.63 0.20 4.30
N SER A 7 6.85 -0.76 3.81
CA SER A 7 6.56 -1.00 2.41
C SER A 7 5.20 -0.42 2.03
N TYR A 8 5.04 -0.16 0.73
CA TYR A 8 3.88 0.51 0.16
C TYR A 8 3.38 -0.27 -1.05
N LEU A 9 2.08 -0.51 -1.11
CA LEU A 9 1.41 -0.98 -2.32
C LEU A 9 0.56 0.17 -2.86
N ARG A 10 0.87 0.65 -4.06
CA ARG A 10 0.27 1.85 -4.67
C ARG A 10 -0.42 1.51 -5.98
N VAL A 11 -1.50 2.23 -6.29
CA VAL A 11 -2.16 2.18 -7.60
C VAL A 11 -2.11 3.56 -8.25
N TYR A 12 -1.52 3.63 -9.44
CA TYR A 12 -1.47 4.83 -10.27
C TYR A 12 -2.55 4.72 -11.35
N GLU A 13 -3.56 5.60 -11.29
CA GLU A 13 -4.69 5.60 -12.21
C GLU A 13 -4.52 6.60 -13.34
N PRO A 14 -5.00 6.31 -14.56
CA PRO A 14 -5.05 7.31 -15.61
C PRO A 14 -6.01 8.44 -15.23
N LEU A 15 -5.79 9.63 -15.77
CA LEU A 15 -6.69 10.77 -15.57
C LEU A 15 -8.17 10.45 -15.85
N THR A 16 -8.45 9.54 -16.79
CA THR A 16 -9.83 9.12 -17.13
C THR A 16 -10.56 8.40 -15.99
N ALA A 17 -9.87 7.99 -14.92
CA ALA A 17 -10.47 7.42 -13.72
C ALA A 17 -11.13 8.47 -12.81
N PHE A 18 -10.79 9.75 -12.99
CA PHE A 18 -11.27 10.87 -12.17
C PHE A 18 -12.34 11.69 -12.90
N ASP A 19 -13.17 12.42 -12.16
CA ASP A 19 -14.09 13.41 -12.72
C ASP A 19 -13.35 14.57 -13.43
N ARG A 20 -14.09 15.42 -14.15
CA ARG A 20 -13.51 16.49 -14.98
C ARG A 20 -12.75 17.55 -14.18
N ASP A 21 -13.21 17.87 -12.97
CA ASP A 21 -12.58 18.87 -12.12
C ASP A 21 -11.27 18.32 -11.55
N ARG A 22 -11.29 17.07 -11.08
CA ARG A 22 -10.09 16.36 -10.63
C ARG A 22 -9.09 16.11 -11.76
N GLN A 23 -9.54 15.78 -12.96
CA GLN A 23 -8.67 15.71 -14.14
C GLN A 23 -7.95 17.03 -14.39
N SER A 24 -8.67 18.15 -14.34
CA SER A 24 -8.11 19.49 -14.56
C SER A 24 -7.14 19.88 -13.45
N PHE A 25 -7.49 19.54 -12.20
CA PHE A 25 -6.63 19.72 -11.04
C PHE A 25 -5.31 18.96 -11.18
N TRP A 26 -5.35 17.66 -11.50
CA TRP A 26 -4.14 16.84 -11.62
C TRP A 26 -3.25 17.24 -12.80
N ARG A 27 -3.83 17.62 -13.95
CA ARG A 27 -3.05 18.18 -15.07
C ARG A 27 -2.29 19.43 -14.64
N ARG A 28 -2.97 20.37 -13.98
CA ARG A 28 -2.31 21.58 -13.47
C ARG A 28 -1.25 21.26 -12.42
N TYR A 29 -1.55 20.37 -11.48
CA TYR A 29 -0.63 19.91 -10.44
C TYR A 29 0.70 19.40 -11.02
N VAL A 30 0.62 18.60 -12.09
CA VAL A 30 1.81 18.09 -12.79
C VAL A 30 2.52 19.19 -13.58
N ASN A 31 1.79 20.03 -14.31
CA ASN A 31 2.38 21.15 -15.06
C ASN A 31 3.11 22.17 -14.16
N GLU A 32 2.67 22.31 -12.92
CA GLU A 32 3.33 23.14 -11.88
C GLU A 32 4.56 22.46 -11.25
N GLY A 33 4.89 21.22 -11.65
CA GLY A 33 6.04 20.47 -11.13
C GLY A 33 5.85 19.99 -9.68
N ARG A 34 4.61 19.82 -9.22
CA ARG A 34 4.31 19.48 -7.82
C ARG A 34 4.42 18.00 -7.49
N ALA A 35 4.54 17.14 -8.50
CA ALA A 35 4.62 15.69 -8.35
C ALA A 35 5.67 15.28 -7.29
N VAL A 36 5.23 14.50 -6.30
CA VAL A 36 6.13 14.05 -5.24
C VAL A 36 6.80 12.75 -5.63
N ALA A 37 8.11 12.67 -5.44
CA ALA A 37 8.85 11.43 -5.66
C ALA A 37 8.49 10.37 -4.60
N PRO A 38 8.34 9.08 -4.96
CA PRO A 38 8.01 8.02 -4.00
C PRO A 38 8.94 7.92 -2.79
N LEU A 39 10.24 8.25 -2.96
CA LEU A 39 11.22 8.24 -1.87
C LEU A 39 10.95 9.34 -0.82
N GLU A 40 10.43 10.49 -1.26
CA GLU A 40 10.20 11.66 -0.39
C GLU A 40 8.81 11.66 0.25
N GLY A 41 7.84 11.02 -0.41
CA GLY A 41 6.44 11.04 -0.01
C GLY A 41 6.19 10.66 1.45
N PRO A 42 6.71 9.54 1.98
CA PRO A 42 6.48 9.14 3.37
C PRO A 42 6.89 10.19 4.39
N VAL A 43 8.04 10.85 4.18
CA VAL A 43 8.51 11.91 5.07
C VAL A 43 7.62 13.14 4.94
N ARG A 44 7.28 13.56 3.72
CA ARG A 44 6.39 14.72 3.49
C ARG A 44 4.99 14.50 4.05
N GLN A 45 4.39 13.32 3.84
CA GLN A 45 3.09 12.95 4.40
C GLN A 45 3.11 13.06 5.93
N ARG A 46 4.12 12.44 6.58
CA ARG A 46 4.25 12.49 8.04
C ARG A 46 4.43 13.93 8.54
N THR A 47 5.30 14.71 7.92
CA THR A 47 5.52 16.12 8.28
C THR A 47 4.22 16.92 8.17
N ALA A 48 3.51 16.82 7.05
CA ALA A 48 2.24 17.52 6.84
C ALA A 48 1.19 17.16 7.90
N VAL A 49 1.09 15.88 8.28
CA VAL A 49 0.14 15.44 9.32
C VAL A 49 0.54 15.97 10.70
N ILE A 50 1.80 15.85 11.09
CA ILE A 50 2.27 16.28 12.41
C ILE A 50 2.12 17.80 12.57
N GLU A 51 2.53 18.57 11.56
CA GLU A 51 2.42 20.02 11.58
C GLU A 51 0.95 20.47 11.64
N ALA A 52 0.06 19.80 10.91
CA ALA A 52 -1.35 20.19 10.86
C ALA A 52 -2.17 19.74 12.08
N LEU A 53 -1.80 18.63 12.74
CA LEU A 53 -2.46 18.16 13.97
C LEU A 53 -2.20 19.11 15.16
N GLY A 54 -1.00 19.69 15.25
CA GLY A 54 -0.60 20.60 16.32
C GLY A 54 -0.62 19.94 17.72
N ALA A 55 -0.56 20.78 18.76
CA ALA A 55 -0.63 20.31 20.15
C ALA A 55 -2.08 20.01 20.55
N GLY A 56 -2.36 18.75 20.91
CA GLY A 56 -3.62 18.34 21.52
C GLY A 56 -4.58 17.54 20.62
N TRP A 57 -4.29 17.39 19.32
CA TRP A 57 -5.00 16.46 18.42
C TRP A 57 -6.54 16.65 18.49
N THR A 58 -6.99 17.89 18.62
CA THR A 58 -8.40 18.23 18.87
C THR A 58 -9.23 18.32 17.61
N ARG A 59 -8.59 18.31 16.43
CA ARG A 59 -9.27 18.38 15.14
C ARG A 59 -8.60 17.51 14.08
N LEU A 60 -9.41 16.97 13.17
CA LEU A 60 -8.91 16.31 11.98
C LEU A 60 -8.41 17.39 10.99
N PRO A 61 -7.10 17.44 10.69
CA PRO A 61 -6.51 18.51 9.91
C PRO A 61 -7.03 18.52 8.47
N ASP A 62 -7.22 19.70 7.91
CA ASP A 62 -7.32 19.84 6.47
C ASP A 62 -5.91 19.64 5.89
N LEU A 63 -5.80 18.77 4.89
CA LEU A 63 -4.52 18.31 4.37
C LEU A 63 -4.49 18.52 2.86
N PRO A 64 -3.34 18.93 2.29
CA PRO A 64 -3.25 19.21 0.87
C PRO A 64 -3.50 17.95 0.03
N ASP A 65 -4.16 18.16 -1.10
CA ASP A 65 -4.25 17.15 -2.14
C ASP A 65 -2.90 17.06 -2.86
N GLU A 66 -2.17 16.00 -2.54
CA GLU A 66 -0.86 15.65 -3.09
C GLU A 66 -0.93 14.24 -3.71
N ALA A 67 -0.04 13.96 -4.67
CA ALA A 67 -0.02 12.69 -5.36
C ALA A 67 1.40 12.27 -5.78
N TYR A 68 1.59 10.95 -5.86
CA TYR A 68 2.65 10.39 -6.68
C TYR A 68 2.21 10.37 -8.14
N VAL A 69 3.16 10.55 -9.05
CA VAL A 69 2.88 10.61 -10.48
C VAL A 69 3.83 9.67 -11.22
N LEU A 70 3.29 8.95 -12.18
CA LEU A 70 4.04 8.12 -13.11
C LEU A 70 3.73 8.60 -14.52
N GLU A 71 4.76 9.04 -15.23
CA GLU A 71 4.70 9.36 -16.65
C GLU A 71 5.13 8.11 -17.43
N THR A 72 4.27 7.67 -18.34
CA THR A 72 4.59 6.68 -19.38
C THR A 72 4.55 7.37 -20.75
N ASP A 73 5.13 6.75 -21.76
CA ASP A 73 5.18 7.30 -23.12
C ASP A 73 3.79 7.72 -23.66
N ASP A 74 2.73 7.03 -23.22
CA ASP A 74 1.36 7.23 -23.70
C ASP A 74 0.40 7.85 -22.67
N SER A 75 0.79 8.01 -21.40
CA SER A 75 -0.16 8.46 -20.38
C SER A 75 0.46 9.03 -19.10
N LEU A 76 -0.29 9.94 -18.48
CA LEU A 76 -0.07 10.40 -17.12
C LEU A 76 -0.91 9.56 -16.15
N LEU A 77 -0.25 8.91 -15.20
CA LEU A 77 -0.89 8.14 -14.13
C LEU A 77 -0.67 8.82 -12.77
N VAL A 78 -1.71 8.85 -11.95
CA VAL A 78 -1.74 9.59 -10.68
C VAL A 78 -2.13 8.63 -9.56
N CYS A 79 -1.38 8.67 -8.46
CA CYS A 79 -1.69 7.99 -7.21
C CYS A 79 -1.89 9.06 -6.11
N PRO A 80 -3.12 9.55 -5.91
CA PRO A 80 -3.44 10.48 -4.82
C PRO A 80 -3.06 9.91 -3.46
N TRP A 81 -2.60 10.76 -2.55
CA TRP A 81 -2.24 10.31 -1.19
C TRP A 81 -3.42 9.94 -0.33
N ASN A 82 -4.61 10.48 -0.64
CA ASN A 82 -5.83 10.34 0.15
C ASN A 82 -5.58 10.61 1.66
N LEU A 83 -4.71 11.59 1.97
CA LEU A 83 -4.10 11.68 3.30
C LEU A 83 -5.11 12.00 4.40
N ARG A 84 -6.09 12.87 4.15
CA ARG A 84 -7.13 13.22 5.13
C ARG A 84 -7.99 12.02 5.55
N ILE A 85 -8.46 11.22 4.59
CA ILE A 85 -9.25 10.01 4.89
C ILE A 85 -8.39 8.96 5.60
N ARG A 86 -7.14 8.77 5.18
CA ARG A 86 -6.24 7.82 5.84
C ARG A 86 -5.88 8.20 7.27
N VAL A 87 -5.73 9.50 7.57
CA VAL A 87 -5.56 9.98 8.95
C VAL A 87 -6.83 9.75 9.77
N ALA A 88 -8.01 9.94 9.18
CA ALA A 88 -9.28 9.64 9.85
C ALA A 88 -9.40 8.13 10.16
N GLU A 89 -9.13 7.26 9.20
CA GLU A 89 -9.11 5.80 9.42
C GLU A 89 -8.09 5.40 10.49
N ALA A 90 -6.87 5.94 10.43
CA ALA A 90 -5.83 5.69 11.43
C ALA A 90 -6.25 6.13 12.84
N ALA A 91 -6.94 7.28 12.98
CA ALA A 91 -7.46 7.74 14.26
C ALA A 91 -8.51 6.78 14.84
N LEU A 92 -9.36 6.19 14.00
CA LEU A 92 -10.33 5.18 14.44
C LEU A 92 -9.64 3.86 14.81
N SER A 93 -8.77 3.35 13.94
CA SER A 93 -8.04 2.09 14.18
C SER A 93 -7.11 2.15 15.38
N ALA A 94 -6.54 3.31 15.70
CA ALA A 94 -5.72 3.50 16.91
C ALA A 94 -6.49 3.28 18.22
N ARG A 95 -7.83 3.28 18.18
CA ARG A 95 -8.70 2.99 19.34
C ARG A 95 -9.09 1.51 19.42
N ASP A 96 -8.88 0.73 18.36
CA ASP A 96 -9.29 -0.67 18.30
C ASP A 96 -8.47 -1.53 19.26
N GLY A 97 -9.15 -2.33 20.09
CA GLY A 97 -8.50 -3.20 21.09
C GLY A 97 -7.89 -2.46 22.29
N VAL A 98 -8.09 -1.13 22.40
CA VAL A 98 -7.56 -0.30 23.49
C VAL A 98 -8.69 0.10 24.45
N PRO A 99 -8.52 -0.03 25.79
CA PRO A 99 -9.48 0.49 26.75
C PRO A 99 -9.78 1.98 26.55
N SER A 100 -11.06 2.38 26.65
CA SER A 100 -11.52 3.73 26.29
C SER A 100 -10.74 4.85 26.97
N VAL A 101 -10.40 4.70 28.25
CA VAL A 101 -9.62 5.71 29.01
C VAL A 101 -8.24 5.96 28.39
N LEU A 102 -7.58 4.91 27.89
CA LEU A 102 -6.30 5.03 27.21
C LEU A 102 -6.48 5.54 25.78
N ALA A 103 -7.49 5.04 25.07
CA ALA A 103 -7.80 5.48 23.71
C ALA A 103 -8.07 7.00 23.66
N ASP A 104 -8.85 7.52 24.61
CA ASP A 104 -9.21 8.93 24.69
C ASP A 104 -8.01 9.85 25.03
N ALA A 105 -6.95 9.30 25.63
CA ALA A 105 -5.73 10.04 25.94
C ALA A 105 -4.86 10.32 24.70
N PHE A 106 -4.86 9.43 23.70
CA PHE A 106 -4.08 9.59 22.47
C PHE A 106 -4.94 10.03 21.27
N VAL A 107 -6.20 9.59 21.21
CA VAL A 107 -7.19 9.99 20.21
C VAL A 107 -8.42 10.53 20.94
N PRO A 108 -8.48 11.84 21.19
CA PRO A 108 -9.59 12.46 21.91
C PRO A 108 -10.95 12.14 21.25
N PRO A 109 -12.04 11.98 22.05
CA PRO A 109 -13.37 11.68 21.50
C PRO A 109 -13.85 12.65 20.43
N ILE A 110 -13.48 13.93 20.52
CA ILE A 110 -13.81 14.94 19.50
C ILE A 110 -13.15 14.63 18.15
N LEU A 111 -11.88 14.20 18.16
CA LEU A 111 -11.16 13.79 16.95
C LEU A 111 -11.76 12.52 16.38
N ALA A 112 -12.05 11.53 17.23
CA ALA A 112 -12.68 10.28 16.81
C ALA A 112 -14.06 10.52 16.16
N GLY A 113 -14.87 11.42 16.73
CA GLY A 113 -16.16 11.81 16.15
C GLY A 113 -16.02 12.46 14.77
N GLN A 114 -15.06 13.36 14.59
CA GLN A 114 -14.78 13.97 13.28
C GLN A 114 -14.24 12.96 12.26
N ALA A 115 -13.33 12.08 12.69
CA ALA A 115 -12.79 11.02 11.86
C ALA A 115 -13.90 10.08 11.37
N LYS A 116 -14.81 9.67 12.27
CA LYS A 116 -15.97 8.86 11.94
C LYS A 116 -16.85 9.52 10.89
N ALA A 117 -17.19 10.81 11.06
CA ALA A 117 -17.97 11.55 10.07
C ALA A 117 -17.29 11.58 8.68
N VAL A 118 -15.98 11.83 8.62
CA VAL A 118 -15.24 11.81 7.35
C VAL A 118 -15.24 10.44 6.69
N VAL A 119 -15.07 9.36 7.46
CA VAL A 119 -15.10 7.98 6.93
C VAL A 119 -16.50 7.60 6.46
N GLU A 120 -17.55 7.97 7.19
CA GLU A 120 -18.95 7.71 6.81
C GLU A 120 -19.33 8.50 5.55
N ASP A 121 -18.95 9.77 5.45
CA ASP A 121 -19.15 10.60 4.25
C ASP A 121 -18.41 10.02 3.04
N TRP A 122 -17.17 9.56 3.23
CA TRP A 122 -16.37 8.91 2.19
C TRP A 122 -17.03 7.62 1.71
N ARG A 123 -17.46 6.73 2.63
CA ARG A 123 -18.07 5.43 2.30
C ARG A 123 -19.48 5.53 1.72
N SER A 124 -20.29 6.47 2.21
CA SER A 124 -21.69 6.65 1.75
C SER A 124 -21.79 7.13 0.31
N GLY A 125 -20.69 7.64 -0.23
CA GLY A 125 -20.67 8.21 -1.56
C GLY A 125 -21.41 9.56 -1.67
N ALA A 126 -21.87 10.13 -0.55
CA ALA A 126 -22.75 11.30 -0.53
C ALA A 126 -22.09 12.58 -1.10
N ARG A 127 -20.75 12.66 -1.12
CA ARG A 127 -19.94 13.68 -1.83
C ARG A 127 -19.19 13.15 -3.06
N VAL A 128 -19.40 11.88 -3.40
CA VAL A 128 -18.60 11.08 -4.33
C VAL A 128 -19.33 10.90 -5.67
N LEU A 129 -20.65 11.11 -5.69
CA LEU A 129 -21.42 11.23 -6.93
C LEU A 129 -20.96 12.42 -7.81
N GLU A 130 -20.22 13.38 -7.26
CA GLU A 130 -19.61 14.48 -8.00
C GLU A 130 -18.15 14.20 -8.43
N HIS A 131 -17.45 13.25 -7.78
CA HIS A 131 -15.99 13.06 -7.94
C HIS A 131 -15.49 11.64 -8.27
N GLY A 132 -16.40 10.67 -8.47
CA GLY A 132 -16.06 9.26 -8.75
C GLY A 132 -15.87 8.42 -7.48
N VAL A 133 -15.92 7.09 -7.60
CA VAL A 133 -15.95 6.13 -6.47
C VAL A 133 -14.77 6.33 -5.48
N PRO A 134 -15.00 6.27 -4.16
CA PRO A 134 -14.03 6.68 -3.16
C PRO A 134 -13.11 5.51 -2.82
N ARG A 135 -11.84 5.57 -3.25
CA ARG A 135 -10.84 4.51 -3.07
C ARG A 135 -9.53 5.06 -2.53
N VAL A 136 -8.89 4.31 -1.63
CA VAL A 136 -7.57 4.65 -1.09
C VAL A 136 -6.51 4.00 -1.97
N HIS A 137 -5.65 4.82 -2.58
CA HIS A 137 -4.70 4.37 -3.61
C HIS A 137 -3.41 3.75 -3.05
N GLU A 138 -3.23 3.75 -1.73
CA GLU A 138 -2.02 3.26 -1.08
C GLU A 138 -2.36 2.40 0.14
N GLN A 139 -1.83 1.17 0.18
CA GLN A 139 -1.75 0.36 1.40
C GLN A 139 -0.32 0.43 1.96
N ILE A 140 -0.19 0.38 3.29
CA ILE A 140 1.10 0.42 3.99
C ILE A 140 1.24 -0.79 4.90
N ALA A 141 2.45 -1.36 4.95
CA ALA A 141 2.84 -2.33 5.95
C ALA A 141 4.18 -1.94 6.57
N THR A 142 4.23 -1.84 7.90
CA THR A 142 5.47 -1.59 8.64
C THR A 142 6.25 -2.89 8.83
N TRP A 143 7.58 -2.80 8.87
CA TRP A 143 8.49 -3.90 9.24
C TRP A 143 8.46 -5.15 8.37
N GLY A 144 7.88 -5.07 7.17
CA GLY A 144 7.88 -6.16 6.22
C GLY A 144 7.01 -5.89 5.00
N VAL A 145 6.92 -6.89 4.14
CA VAL A 145 6.02 -6.91 2.98
C VAL A 145 5.03 -8.05 3.15
N PRO A 146 3.71 -7.78 3.17
CA PRO A 146 2.69 -8.82 3.24
C PRO A 146 2.80 -9.82 2.07
N LEU A 147 2.74 -11.11 2.36
CA LEU A 147 2.86 -12.17 1.35
C LEU A 147 1.85 -11.98 0.20
N ARG A 148 0.60 -11.61 0.54
CA ARG A 148 -0.46 -11.34 -0.44
C ARG A 148 -0.08 -10.30 -1.51
N TRP A 149 0.85 -9.38 -1.23
CA TRP A 149 1.28 -8.39 -2.20
C TRP A 149 2.22 -8.98 -3.26
N PHE A 150 3.08 -9.94 -2.88
CA PHE A 150 3.96 -10.61 -3.84
C PHE A 150 3.21 -11.40 -4.91
N VAL A 151 2.01 -11.91 -4.59
CA VAL A 151 1.12 -12.60 -5.55
C VAL A 151 0.80 -11.76 -6.78
N LEU A 152 0.85 -10.42 -6.65
CA LEU A 152 0.46 -9.50 -7.71
C LEU A 152 1.53 -9.34 -8.80
N PHE A 153 2.77 -9.76 -8.53
CA PHE A 153 3.94 -9.44 -9.37
C PHE A 153 4.66 -10.68 -9.87
N GLU A 154 5.44 -10.51 -10.93
CA GLU A 154 6.41 -11.49 -11.42
C GLU A 154 7.85 -11.04 -11.13
N PRO A 155 8.81 -11.97 -10.98
CA PRO A 155 10.21 -11.63 -10.69
C PRO A 155 10.85 -10.68 -11.72
N ALA A 156 10.45 -10.77 -12.99
CA ALA A 156 10.97 -9.93 -14.06
C ALA A 156 10.51 -8.47 -13.97
N GLU A 157 9.47 -8.18 -13.17
CA GLU A 157 8.93 -6.82 -12.98
C GLU A 157 9.71 -6.03 -11.90
N ARG A 158 10.80 -6.62 -11.39
CA ARG A 158 11.66 -6.06 -10.35
C ARG A 158 12.57 -4.95 -10.89
N HIS A 159 12.65 -3.86 -10.15
CA HIS A 159 13.58 -2.77 -10.36
C HIS A 159 14.33 -2.47 -9.05
N LEU A 160 15.64 -2.71 -9.05
CA LEU A 160 16.52 -2.51 -7.89
C LEU A 160 17.53 -1.40 -8.19
N VAL A 161 17.67 -0.47 -7.25
CA VAL A 161 18.73 0.55 -7.20
C VAL A 161 19.44 0.41 -5.86
N THR A 162 20.76 0.27 -5.89
CA THR A 162 21.61 0.17 -4.68
C THR A 162 22.50 1.40 -4.46
N ASP A 163 22.43 2.39 -5.35
CA ASP A 163 23.22 3.61 -5.23
C ASP A 163 23.02 4.31 -3.87
N PRO A 164 24.11 4.74 -3.19
CA PRO A 164 24.02 5.44 -1.93
C PRO A 164 23.06 6.63 -1.97
N GLY A 165 22.14 6.70 -1.01
CA GLY A 165 21.12 7.75 -0.93
C GLY A 165 19.95 7.64 -1.91
N ARG A 166 19.97 6.66 -2.83
CA ARG A 166 18.89 6.42 -3.83
C ARG A 166 18.36 4.99 -3.81
N ARG A 167 18.73 4.21 -2.79
CA ARG A 167 18.37 2.80 -2.64
C ARG A 167 16.85 2.63 -2.75
N ALA A 168 16.43 1.71 -3.62
CA ALA A 168 15.02 1.40 -3.86
C ALA A 168 14.88 -0.01 -4.43
N LEU A 169 13.88 -0.76 -3.97
CA LEU A 169 13.47 -2.04 -4.56
C LEU A 169 11.97 -1.96 -4.82
N ARG A 170 11.60 -2.05 -6.10
CA ARG A 170 10.21 -1.90 -6.54
C ARG A 170 9.81 -2.99 -7.51
N TYR A 171 8.53 -3.32 -7.54
CA TYR A 171 7.89 -4.10 -8.58
C TYR A 171 6.77 -3.28 -9.20
N ARG A 172 6.62 -3.28 -10.53
CA ARG A 172 5.55 -2.56 -11.22
C ARG A 172 4.90 -3.42 -12.29
N THR A 173 3.57 -3.43 -12.32
CA THR A 173 2.82 -4.17 -13.34
C THR A 173 1.52 -3.46 -13.70
N GLU A 174 0.96 -3.79 -14.86
CA GLU A 174 -0.40 -3.40 -15.21
C GLU A 174 -1.39 -4.06 -14.27
N ILE A 175 -2.40 -3.31 -13.81
CA ILE A 175 -3.41 -3.84 -12.88
C ILE A 175 -4.18 -5.04 -13.46
N SER A 176 -4.31 -5.10 -14.79
CA SER A 176 -4.91 -6.23 -15.50
C SER A 176 -4.14 -7.55 -15.27
N LYS A 177 -2.80 -7.49 -15.22
CA LYS A 177 -1.92 -8.63 -14.92
C LYS A 177 -2.01 -8.99 -13.44
N ALA A 178 -1.94 -8.00 -12.55
CA ALA A 178 -2.08 -8.21 -11.10
C ALA A 178 -3.40 -8.89 -10.73
N ARG A 179 -4.54 -8.42 -11.28
CA ARG A 179 -5.87 -9.02 -11.07
C ARG A 179 -5.96 -10.46 -11.58
N ARG A 180 -5.36 -10.75 -12.74
CA ARG A 180 -5.32 -12.12 -13.28
C ARG A 180 -4.53 -13.05 -12.38
N ARG A 181 -3.38 -12.60 -11.88
CA ARG A 181 -2.52 -13.37 -10.96
C ARG A 181 -3.22 -13.63 -9.63
N SER A 182 -3.83 -12.61 -9.02
CA SER A 182 -4.56 -12.78 -7.75
C SER A 182 -5.78 -13.69 -7.90
N SER A 183 -6.55 -13.58 -8.98
CA SER A 183 -7.68 -14.48 -9.27
C SER A 183 -7.23 -15.94 -9.43
N ARG A 184 -6.12 -16.18 -10.12
CA ARG A 184 -5.52 -17.52 -10.25
C ARG A 184 -5.04 -18.05 -8.91
N ALA A 185 -4.34 -17.22 -8.12
CA ALA A 185 -3.85 -17.60 -6.80
C ALA A 185 -5.01 -17.94 -5.86
N LEU A 186 -6.09 -17.15 -5.84
CA LEU A 186 -7.29 -17.44 -5.07
C LEU A 186 -7.93 -18.77 -5.44
N SER A 187 -8.00 -19.06 -6.73
CA SER A 187 -8.54 -20.34 -7.22
C SER A 187 -7.71 -21.52 -6.72
N VAL A 188 -6.39 -21.39 -6.71
CA VAL A 188 -5.48 -22.42 -6.16
C VAL A 188 -5.64 -22.54 -4.64
N LEU A 189 -5.60 -21.42 -3.91
CA LEU A 189 -5.68 -21.41 -2.45
C LEU A 189 -7.01 -22.00 -1.95
N ARG A 190 -8.15 -21.59 -2.51
CA ARG A 190 -9.47 -22.15 -2.15
C ARG A 190 -9.54 -23.65 -2.39
N LYS A 191 -8.94 -24.15 -3.47
CA LYS A 191 -8.93 -25.58 -3.79
C LYS A 191 -8.01 -26.38 -2.87
N SER A 192 -6.83 -25.86 -2.57
CA SER A 192 -5.77 -26.61 -1.87
C SER A 192 -5.80 -26.46 -0.35
N VAL A 193 -6.16 -25.28 0.16
CA VAL A 193 -6.16 -24.99 1.61
C VAL A 193 -7.49 -24.46 2.14
N GLY A 194 -8.48 -24.21 1.27
CA GLY A 194 -9.83 -23.76 1.66
C GLY A 194 -9.88 -22.32 2.16
N GLU A 195 -10.85 -22.05 3.03
CA GLU A 195 -10.99 -20.77 3.74
C GLU A 195 -9.96 -20.72 4.87
N ALA A 196 -8.81 -20.14 4.56
CA ALA A 196 -7.69 -19.95 5.47
C ALA A 196 -7.28 -18.47 5.47
N PRO A 197 -6.58 -17.98 6.51
CA PRO A 197 -6.19 -16.57 6.60
C PRO A 197 -5.43 -16.04 5.37
N ILE A 198 -4.64 -16.90 4.71
CA ILE A 198 -3.94 -16.52 3.48
C ILE A 198 -4.88 -16.37 2.28
N THR A 199 -5.92 -17.21 2.19
CA THR A 199 -6.96 -17.13 1.15
C THR A 199 -7.71 -15.81 1.30
N GLU A 200 -8.17 -15.49 2.51
CA GLU A 200 -8.85 -14.23 2.84
C GLU A 200 -7.98 -13.01 2.53
N ALA A 201 -6.69 -13.06 2.92
CA ALA A 201 -5.74 -11.99 2.68
C ALA A 201 -5.52 -11.72 1.18
N VAL A 202 -5.38 -12.76 0.35
CA VAL A 202 -5.27 -12.58 -1.11
C VAL A 202 -6.59 -12.08 -1.69
N GLU A 203 -7.73 -12.48 -1.09
CA GLU A 203 -9.04 -12.06 -1.56
C GLU A 203 -9.27 -10.57 -1.31
N GLU A 204 -8.89 -10.10 -0.13
CA GLU A 204 -8.89 -8.67 0.21
C GLU A 204 -8.05 -7.86 -0.78
N ALA A 205 -6.83 -8.32 -1.10
CA ALA A 205 -5.98 -7.64 -2.10
C ALA A 205 -6.61 -7.66 -3.50
N ALA A 206 -7.24 -8.76 -3.90
CA ALA A 206 -7.92 -8.85 -5.20
C ALA A 206 -9.14 -7.90 -5.27
N ARG A 207 -10.00 -7.89 -4.24
CA ARG A 207 -11.16 -7.00 -4.15
C ARG A 207 -10.74 -5.53 -4.15
N TRP A 208 -9.70 -5.18 -3.41
CA TRP A 208 -9.16 -3.82 -3.43
C TRP A 208 -8.71 -3.42 -4.85
N LEU A 209 -7.99 -4.30 -5.55
CA LEU A 209 -7.58 -4.01 -6.94
C LEU A 209 -8.78 -3.84 -7.88
N GLU A 210 -9.94 -4.45 -7.64
CA GLU A 210 -11.15 -4.33 -8.47
C GLU A 210 -11.76 -2.91 -8.45
N GLU A 211 -11.47 -2.11 -7.43
CA GLU A 211 -11.99 -0.75 -7.28
C GLU A 211 -11.41 0.25 -8.29
N PHE A 212 -10.28 -0.08 -8.92
CA PHE A 212 -9.52 0.85 -9.76
C PHE A 212 -9.79 0.68 -11.27
N HIS A 213 -9.39 1.67 -12.05
CA HIS A 213 -9.50 1.68 -13.50
C HIS A 213 -8.63 0.56 -14.13
N PRO A 214 -9.08 -0.14 -15.19
CA PRO A 214 -8.37 -1.31 -15.76
C PRO A 214 -7.04 -0.97 -16.45
N ARG A 215 -6.79 0.30 -16.76
CA ARG A 215 -5.52 0.82 -17.30
C ARG A 215 -4.56 1.37 -16.24
N SER A 216 -4.81 1.08 -14.96
CA SER A 216 -3.93 1.50 -13.86
C SER A 216 -2.67 0.64 -13.78
N VAL A 217 -1.66 1.18 -13.09
CA VAL A 217 -0.42 0.47 -12.75
C VAL A 217 -0.37 0.23 -11.25
N VAL A 218 0.02 -0.98 -10.85
CA VAL A 218 0.24 -1.35 -9.44
C VAL A 218 1.75 -1.34 -9.19
N GLU A 219 2.15 -0.73 -8.07
CA GLU A 219 3.54 -0.68 -7.61
C GLU A 219 3.64 -1.26 -6.20
N LEU A 220 4.55 -2.21 -6.00
CA LEU A 220 5.08 -2.54 -4.69
C LEU A 220 6.41 -1.81 -4.51
N ASP A 221 6.52 -1.01 -3.46
CA ASP A 221 7.75 -0.30 -3.10
C ASP A 221 8.19 -0.75 -1.69
N TYR A 222 9.41 -1.29 -1.58
CA TYR A 222 9.98 -1.68 -0.29
C TYR A 222 10.23 -0.45 0.61
N GLY A 223 10.19 0.77 0.05
CA GLY A 223 10.16 2.01 0.82
C GLY A 223 11.34 2.13 1.77
N GLY A 224 11.07 2.39 3.05
CA GLY A 224 12.11 2.53 4.06
C GLY A 224 12.78 1.20 4.44
N LEU A 225 12.20 0.05 4.09
CA LEU A 225 12.77 -1.27 4.44
C LEU A 225 14.12 -1.50 3.76
N VAL A 226 14.36 -0.90 2.60
CA VAL A 226 15.66 -1.00 1.91
C VAL A 226 16.80 -0.50 2.79
N GLN A 227 16.54 0.42 3.72
CA GLN A 227 17.56 0.93 4.66
C GLN A 227 17.93 -0.06 5.77
N LEU A 228 17.09 -1.07 6.01
CA LEU A 228 17.35 -2.13 7.01
C LEU A 228 18.04 -3.36 6.41
N LEU A 229 17.99 -3.50 5.09
CA LEU A 229 18.51 -4.68 4.37
C LEU A 229 19.85 -4.32 3.73
N PRO A 230 20.91 -5.14 3.84
CA PRO A 230 22.12 -4.97 3.05
C PRO A 230 21.86 -5.23 1.55
N ASP A 231 22.74 -4.71 0.69
CA ASP A 231 22.57 -4.78 -0.77
C ASP A 231 22.58 -6.22 -1.29
N GLU A 232 23.33 -7.11 -0.66
CA GLU A 232 23.37 -8.54 -0.99
C GLU A 232 21.99 -9.19 -0.76
N MET A 233 21.31 -8.83 0.33
CA MET A 233 19.96 -9.33 0.62
C MET A 233 18.92 -8.75 -0.32
N LEU A 234 19.03 -7.48 -0.71
CA LEU A 234 18.14 -6.88 -1.71
C LEU A 234 18.34 -7.52 -3.09
N THR A 235 19.58 -7.79 -3.47
CA THR A 235 19.92 -8.41 -4.76
C THR A 235 19.41 -9.84 -4.84
N ALA A 236 19.54 -10.59 -3.74
CA ALA A 236 19.09 -11.97 -3.58
C ALA A 236 17.61 -12.11 -3.18
N ASP A 237 16.83 -11.02 -3.15
CA ASP A 237 15.39 -11.11 -2.90
C ASP A 237 14.70 -11.80 -4.09
N ASP A 238 14.22 -13.02 -3.83
CA ASP A 238 13.41 -13.84 -4.73
C ASP A 238 11.99 -14.04 -4.16
N SER A 239 11.51 -13.09 -3.32
CA SER A 239 10.27 -13.24 -2.57
C SER A 239 9.05 -13.48 -3.48
N THR A 240 8.99 -12.81 -4.64
CA THR A 240 7.97 -13.06 -5.67
C THR A 240 8.07 -14.46 -6.27
N GLU A 241 9.29 -14.99 -6.46
CA GLU A 241 9.52 -16.32 -7.02
C GLU A 241 9.12 -17.41 -6.02
N LEU A 242 9.48 -17.26 -4.74
CA LEU A 242 9.04 -18.18 -3.69
C LEU A 242 7.51 -18.29 -3.61
N VAL A 243 6.80 -17.16 -3.68
CA VAL A 243 5.32 -17.16 -3.68
C VAL A 243 4.77 -17.84 -4.93
N ALA A 244 5.32 -17.57 -6.11
CA ALA A 244 4.91 -18.22 -7.35
C ALA A 244 5.15 -19.74 -7.31
N ASN A 245 6.31 -20.18 -6.82
CA ASN A 245 6.66 -21.59 -6.65
C ASN A 245 5.75 -22.28 -5.62
N GLY A 246 5.45 -21.61 -4.51
CA GLY A 246 4.51 -22.12 -3.51
C GLY A 246 3.10 -22.34 -4.06
N LEU A 247 2.57 -21.36 -4.81
CA LEU A 247 1.28 -21.50 -5.49
C LEU A 247 1.31 -22.60 -6.57
N ALA A 248 2.43 -22.73 -7.30
CA ALA A 248 2.59 -23.78 -8.31
C ALA A 248 2.58 -25.18 -7.66
N GLY A 249 3.33 -25.38 -6.57
CA GLY A 249 3.31 -26.63 -5.79
C GLY A 249 1.93 -26.96 -5.26
N LEU A 250 1.24 -25.99 -4.64
CA LEU A 250 -0.15 -26.17 -4.19
C LEU A 250 -1.10 -26.58 -5.32
N SER A 251 -0.92 -26.05 -6.53
CA SER A 251 -1.75 -26.40 -7.69
C SER A 251 -1.53 -27.83 -8.19
N ARG A 252 -0.34 -28.39 -7.96
CA ARG A 252 0.04 -29.77 -8.30
C ARG A 252 -0.23 -30.77 -7.16
N GLY A 253 -0.62 -30.28 -5.98
CA GLY A 253 -0.82 -31.11 -4.78
C GLY A 253 0.47 -31.40 -4.01
N GLU A 254 1.57 -30.72 -4.33
CA GLU A 254 2.89 -30.86 -3.71
C GLU A 254 2.99 -29.93 -2.49
N ALA A 255 2.27 -30.28 -1.42
CA ALA A 255 2.18 -29.45 -0.22
C ALA A 255 3.55 -29.22 0.47
N GLU A 256 4.46 -30.19 0.38
CA GLU A 256 5.81 -30.07 0.96
C GLU A 256 6.65 -29.00 0.27
N GLU A 257 6.63 -28.94 -1.07
CA GLU A 257 7.33 -27.89 -1.83
C GLU A 257 6.76 -26.50 -1.51
N ALA A 258 5.43 -26.41 -1.38
CA ALA A 258 4.77 -25.16 -1.01
C ALA A 258 5.16 -24.70 0.41
N SER A 259 5.21 -25.63 1.37
CA SER A 259 5.66 -25.34 2.73
C SER A 259 7.11 -24.87 2.74
N ALA A 260 8.00 -25.55 2.01
CA ALA A 260 9.41 -25.17 1.94
C ALA A 260 9.61 -23.77 1.35
N ALA A 261 8.82 -23.39 0.33
CA ALA A 261 8.85 -22.04 -0.23
C ALA A 261 8.36 -20.99 0.78
N TYR A 262 7.30 -21.29 1.53
CA TYR A 262 6.79 -20.43 2.59
C TYR A 262 7.81 -20.25 3.73
N ASP A 263 8.44 -21.33 4.19
CA ASP A 263 9.43 -21.30 5.27
C ASP A 263 10.65 -20.44 4.89
N LYS A 264 11.11 -20.53 3.65
CA LYS A 264 12.18 -19.66 3.12
C LYS A 264 11.78 -18.18 3.14
N LEU A 265 10.54 -17.87 2.73
CA LEU A 265 10.02 -16.51 2.74
C LEU A 265 9.95 -15.96 4.18
N VAL A 266 9.40 -16.73 5.11
CA VAL A 266 9.32 -16.35 6.53
C VAL A 266 10.73 -16.17 7.11
N ALA A 267 11.66 -17.07 6.81
CA ALA A 267 13.04 -16.96 7.27
C ALA A 267 13.72 -15.69 6.76
N ARG A 268 13.48 -15.29 5.50
CA ARG A 268 14.01 -14.03 4.94
C ARG A 268 13.52 -12.81 5.71
N TRP A 269 12.23 -12.76 6.00
CA TRP A 269 11.61 -11.62 6.69
C TRP A 269 11.79 -11.65 8.21
N ARG A 270 12.41 -12.70 8.76
CA ARG A 270 12.68 -12.80 10.20
C ARG A 270 13.68 -11.76 10.70
N ALA A 271 14.68 -11.38 9.91
CA ALA A 271 15.72 -10.42 10.32
C ALA A 271 15.15 -9.00 10.58
N VAL A 272 14.59 -8.35 9.56
CA VAL A 272 13.18 -7.95 9.55
C VAL A 272 12.51 -7.67 10.90
N GLN A 273 11.67 -8.64 11.25
CA GLN A 273 10.85 -8.68 12.45
C GLN A 273 11.66 -8.69 13.77
N LEU A 274 12.90 -9.19 13.77
CA LEU A 274 13.74 -9.13 14.96
C LEU A 274 14.16 -7.69 15.27
N LEU A 275 14.47 -6.89 14.25
CA LEU A 275 14.77 -5.46 14.42
C LEU A 275 13.55 -4.69 14.94
N GLU A 276 12.35 -5.04 14.48
CA GLU A 276 11.09 -4.45 14.98
C GLU A 276 10.94 -4.63 16.49
N ARG A 277 11.21 -5.84 17.01
CA ARG A 277 11.06 -6.15 18.44
C ARG A 277 12.09 -5.45 19.34
N CYS A 278 13.17 -4.94 18.75
CA CYS A 278 14.20 -4.19 19.47
C CYS A 278 13.93 -2.68 19.50
N ASN A 279 12.92 -2.21 18.78
CA ASN A 279 12.51 -0.80 18.68
C ASN A 279 11.35 -0.48 19.63
#